data_AF-A0A955SVP5-F1
#
_entry.id   AF-A0A955SVP5-F1
#
_cell.length_a   1.000
_cell.length_b   1.000
_cell.length_c   1.000
_cell.angle_alpha   90.00
_cell.angle_beta   90.00
_cell.angle_gamma   90.00
#
_symmetry.space_group_name_H-M   'P 1'
#
loop_
_entity.id
_entity.type
_entity.pdbx_description
1 polymer ?
#
loop_
_entity_poly.entity_id
_entity_poly.type
_entity_poly.pdbx_seq_one_letter_code
_entity_poly.pdbx_strand_id
1 'polypeptide(L)' 'MADLSVRISSLVYHYPESTHGLEDFTLDVPCGETWGLIGPNGAGKST' A
#
# COMPACT_ATOMS: atom_id res chain seq x y z
N MET A 1 16.36 -9.95 12.44
CA MET A 1 15.12 -9.47 11.80
C MET A 1 15.35 -8.03 11.41
N ALA A 2 14.90 -7.60 10.23
CA ALA A 2 14.96 -6.18 9.89
C ALA A 2 13.98 -5.40 10.78
N ASP A 3 14.41 -4.24 11.25
CA ASP A 3 13.54 -3.30 11.95
C ASP A 3 12.66 -2.60 10.92
N LEU A 4 11.33 -2.73 11.04
CA LEU A 4 10.37 -2.21 10.07
C LEU A 4 9.65 -1.01 10.66
N SER A 5 9.59 0.09 9.90
CA SER A 5 8.85 1.30 10.25
C SER A 5 7.39 1.23 9.83
N VAL A 6 7.10 0.55 8.71
CA VAL A 6 5.75 0.29 8.21
C VAL A 6 5.66 -1.14 7.72
N ARG A 7 4.56 -1.82 8.05
CA ARG A 7 4.21 -3.14 7.52
C ARG A 7 2.74 -3.20 7.18
N ILE A 8 2.46 -3.59 5.94
CA ILE A 8 1.12 -3.84 5.40
C ILE A 8 1.13 -5.27 4.85
N SER A 9 0.11 -6.07 5.17
CA SER A 9 0.05 -7.47 4.76
C SER A 9 -1.35 -7.81 4.25
N SER A 10 -1.42 -8.25 3.00
CA SER A 10 -2.65 -8.66 2.29
C SER A 10 -3.83 -7.71 2.51
N LEU A 11 -3.57 -6.40 2.38
CA LEU A 11 -4.61 -5.38 2.53
C LEU A 11 -5.57 -5.46 1.34
N VAL A 12 -6.85 -5.64 1.67
CA VAL A 12 -7.98 -5.46 0.75
C VAL A 12 -8.79 -4.27 1.23
N TYR A 13 -9.01 -3.29 0.36
CA TYR A 13 -9.81 -2.11 0.69
C TYR A 13 -10.60 -1.63 -0.52
N HIS A 14 -11.91 -1.52 -0.35
CA HIS A 14 -12.85 -1.12 -1.40
C HIS A 14 -13.60 0.12 -0.93
N TYR A 15 -13.74 1.11 -1.81
CA TYR A 15 -14.60 2.25 -1.49
C TYR A 15 -16.08 1.83 -1.55
N PRO A 16 -16.96 2.36 -0.67
CA PRO A 16 -18.35 1.90 -0.53
C PRO A 16 -19.18 1.83 -1.81
N GLU A 17 -18.90 2.71 -2.78
CA GLU A 17 -19.65 2.80 -4.05
C GLU A 17 -18.77 2.52 -5.29
N SER A 18 -17.59 1.93 -5.10
CA SER A 18 -16.62 1.72 -6.18
C SER A 18 -16.33 0.24 -6.38
N THR A 19 -16.18 -0.16 -7.64
CA THR A 19 -15.55 -1.45 -8.00
C THR A 19 -14.03 -1.40 -7.96
N HIS A 20 -13.44 -0.24 -7.63
CA HIS A 20 -12.01 -0.02 -7.54
C HIS A 20 -11.54 0.05 -6.08
N GLY A 21 -10.38 -0.54 -5.83
CA GLY A 21 -9.80 -0.66 -4.50
C GLY A 21 -8.38 -1.22 -4.55
N LEU A 22 -7.83 -1.48 -3.36
CA LEU A 22 -6.63 -2.27 -3.19
C LEU A 22 -7.02 -3.73 -3.05
N GLU A 23 -6.32 -4.59 -3.78
CA GLU A 23 -6.48 -6.04 -3.73
C GLU A 23 -5.14 -6.65 -3.36
N ASP A 24 -5.11 -7.42 -2.27
CA ASP A 24 -3.93 -8.14 -1.75
C ASP A 24 -2.63 -7.31 -1.72
N PHE A 25 -2.69 -6.08 -1.20
CA PHE A 25 -1.54 -5.20 -1.15
C PHE A 25 -0.64 -5.53 0.06
N THR A 26 0.65 -5.79 -0.19
CA THR A 26 1.67 -6.08 0.83
C THR A 26 2.87 -5.16 0.64
N LEU A 27 3.33 -4.55 1.72
CA LEU A 27 4.47 -3.61 1.74
C LEU A 27 5.20 -3.69 3.08
N ASP A 28 6.52 -3.84 3.03
CA ASP A 28 7.41 -3.72 4.18
C ASP A 28 8.37 -2.56 3.93
N VAL A 29 8.40 -1.56 4.83
CA VAL A 29 9.31 -0.41 4.76
C VAL A 29 10.29 -0.49 5.92
N PRO A 30 11.58 -0.77 5.67
CA PRO A 30 12.62 -0.77 6.69
C PRO A 30 12.79 0.61 7.36
N CYS A 31 13.23 0.60 8.62
CA CYS A 31 13.56 1.83 9.32
C CYS A 31 14.72 2.59 8.64
N GLY A 32 14.55 3.90 8.46
CA GLY A 32 15.57 4.79 7.87
C GLY A 32 15.55 4.87 6.34
N GLU A 33 14.64 4.17 5.67
CA GLU A 33 14.48 4.22 4.21
C GLU A 33 13.35 5.15 3.78
N THR A 34 13.52 5.75 2.59
CA THR A 34 12.47 6.55 1.93
C THR A 34 11.95 5.79 0.72
N TRP A 35 10.66 5.52 0.70
CA TRP A 35 9.99 4.78 -0.37
C TRP A 35 8.97 5.66 -1.10
N GLY A 36 8.80 5.41 -2.40
CA GLY A 36 7.83 6.12 -3.25
C GLY A 36 6.84 5.15 -3.88
N LEU A 37 5.54 5.43 -3.71
CA LEU A 37 4.46 4.75 -4.43
C LEU A 37 4.24 5.45 -5.77
N ILE A 38 4.54 4.77 -6.88
CA ILE A 38 4.48 5.33 -8.25
C ILE A 38 3.55 4.51 -9.12
N GLY A 39 2.79 5.17 -9.99
CA GLY A 39 1.82 4.53 -10.87
C GLY A 39 0.80 5.54 -11.42
N PRO A 40 0.02 5.16 -12.45
CA PRO A 40 -0.95 6.04 -13.09
C PRO A 40 -2.06 6.51 -12.14
N ASN A 41 -2.83 7.52 -12.54
CA ASN A 41 -4.01 7.96 -11.78
C ASN A 41 -5.01 6.81 -11.65
N GLY A 42 -5.61 6.67 -10.46
CA GLY A 42 -6.52 5.56 -10.15
C GLY A 42 -5.84 4.26 -9.70
N ALA A 43 -4.50 4.17 -9.69
CA ALA A 43 -3.79 2.95 -9.24
C ALA A 43 -3.81 2.68 -7.72
N GLY A 44 -4.57 3.45 -6.92
CA GLY A 44 -4.70 3.22 -5.47
C GLY A 44 -3.60 3.82 -4.58
N LYS A 45 -2.72 4.70 -5.11
CA LYS A 45 -1.58 5.26 -4.35
C LYS A 45 -1.94 6.14 -3.14
N SER A 46 -3.13 6.76 -3.17
CA SER A 46 -3.62 7.67 -2.12
C SER A 46 -4.66 7.02 -1.22
N THR A 47 -4.95 5.74 -1.47
CA THR A 47 -5.90 4.90 -0.76
C THR A 47 -5.16 4.18 0.35
#